data_AF-A0A354FI73-F1
#
_entry.id   AF-A0A354FI73-F1
#
_cell.length_a   1.000
_cell.length_b   1.000
_cell.length_c   1.000
_cell.angle_alpha   90.00
_cell.angle_beta   90.00
_cell.angle_gamma   90.00
#
_symmetry.space_group_name_H-M   'P 1'
#
loop_
_entity.id
_entity.type
_entity.pdbx_description
1 polymer ?
#
loop_
_entity_poly.entity_id
_entity_poly.type
_entity_poly.pdbx_seq_one_letter_code
_entity_poly.pdbx_strand_id
1 'polypeptide(L)'
;QSVIDAVGRQIADTPPEVTLKDWISDDSFDFLSRLGNITVPTLAICGQEDQLTPVRYHEFFRDHLPNCQLEVVPDSGHWPYAEQPELFDRAVRGFLDSLPNPC
;
A
#
# COMPACT_ATOMS: atom_id res chain seq x y z
N GLN A 1 2.00 0.25 -22.57
CA GLN A 1 2.54 1.49 -21.96
C GLN A 1 2.80 1.17 -20.51
N SER A 2 3.96 1.53 -19.94
CA SER A 2 4.22 1.25 -18.52
C SER A 2 3.32 2.12 -17.63
N VAL A 3 3.00 1.65 -16.42
CA VAL A 3 2.23 2.42 -15.43
C VAL A 3 2.96 3.73 -15.09
N ILE A 4 4.29 3.68 -15.02
CA ILE A 4 5.16 4.84 -14.77
C ILE A 4 4.92 5.94 -15.82
N ASP A 5 4.89 5.59 -17.11
CA ASP A 5 4.69 6.57 -18.17
C ASP A 5 3.30 7.20 -18.14
N ALA A 6 2.29 6.41 -17.77
CA ALA A 6 0.91 6.89 -17.65
C ALA A 6 0.78 7.90 -16.50
N VAL A 7 1.34 7.57 -15.34
CA VAL A 7 1.37 8.45 -14.16
C VAL A 7 2.18 9.71 -14.44
N GLY A 8 3.34 9.59 -15.07
CA GLY A 8 4.18 10.74 -15.42
C GLY A 8 3.47 11.77 -16.32
N ARG A 9 2.69 11.30 -17.31
CA ARG A 9 1.86 12.21 -18.13
C ARG A 9 0.75 12.86 -17.32
N GLN A 10 0.05 12.09 -16.49
CA GLN A 10 -1.03 12.63 -15.67
C GLN A 10 -0.52 13.73 -14.73
N ILE A 11 0.65 13.55 -14.12
CA ILE A 11 1.29 14.58 -13.30
C ILE A 11 1.64 15.81 -14.15
N ALA A 12 2.24 15.62 -15.33
CA ALA A 12 2.61 16.72 -16.22
C ALA A 12 1.40 17.53 -16.74
N ASP A 13 0.26 16.87 -16.93
CA ASP A 13 -1.00 17.48 -17.39
C ASP A 13 -1.80 18.12 -16.25
N THR A 14 -1.39 17.93 -14.99
CA THR A 14 -2.06 18.51 -13.81
C THR A 14 -1.47 19.89 -13.48
N PRO A 15 -2.29 20.93 -13.21
CA PRO A 15 -1.77 22.23 -12.80
C PRO A 15 -0.86 22.10 -11.56
N PRO A 16 0.35 22.70 -11.55
CA PRO A 16 1.34 22.49 -10.48
C PRO A 16 0.82 22.80 -9.07
N GLU A 17 -0.09 23.78 -8.94
CA GLU A 17 -0.71 24.13 -7.68
C GLU A 17 -1.62 23.04 -7.11
N VAL A 18 -2.16 22.17 -7.96
CA VAL A 18 -2.96 21.02 -7.53
C VAL A 18 -2.03 19.94 -7.01
N THR A 19 -1.00 19.58 -7.76
CA THR A 19 0.02 18.60 -7.33
C THR A 19 0.71 19.01 -6.04
N LEU A 20 1.05 20.30 -5.88
CA LEU A 20 1.66 20.79 -4.64
C LEU A 20 0.73 20.66 -3.43
N LYS A 21 -0.57 20.97 -3.59
CA LYS A 21 -1.56 20.83 -2.52
C LYS A 21 -1.77 19.38 -2.13
N ASP A 22 -1.75 18.48 -3.10
CA ASP A 22 -1.83 17.03 -2.90
C ASP A 22 -0.66 16.57 -2.02
N TRP A 23 0.59 16.90 -2.40
CA TRP A 23 1.77 16.54 -1.62
C TRP A 23 1.81 17.13 -0.21
N ILE A 24 1.37 18.38 -0.03
CA ILE A 24 1.24 18.98 1.32
C ILE A 24 0.20 18.21 2.15
N SER A 25 -0.89 17.80 1.52
CA SER A 25 -1.94 17.04 2.20
C SER A 25 -1.42 15.67 2.64
N ASP A 26 -0.69 14.98 1.76
CA ASP A 26 -0.06 13.69 2.06
C ASP A 26 1.00 13.80 3.18
N ASP A 27 1.86 14.81 3.12
CA ASP A 27 2.92 15.03 4.13
C ASP A 27 2.35 15.37 5.52
N SER A 28 1.25 16.10 5.56
CA SER A 28 0.60 16.50 6.82
C SER A 28 -0.36 15.45 7.40
N PHE A 29 -0.64 14.37 6.67
CA PHE A 29 -1.54 13.32 7.10
C PHE A 29 -0.84 12.33 8.04
N ASP A 30 -1.13 12.41 9.34
CA ASP A 30 -0.58 11.50 10.35
C ASP A 30 -1.69 10.80 11.16
N PHE A 31 -1.69 9.47 11.10
CA PHE A 31 -2.57 8.59 11.86
C PHE A 31 -1.81 7.56 12.72
N LEU A 32 -0.48 7.65 12.83
CA LEU A 32 0.35 6.62 13.46
C LEU A 32 -0.02 6.41 14.94
N SER A 33 -0.35 7.48 15.66
CA SER A 33 -0.78 7.42 17.07
C SER A 33 -2.11 6.67 17.29
N ARG A 34 -2.89 6.44 16.23
CA ARG A 34 -4.22 5.82 16.29
C ARG A 34 -4.24 4.38 15.78
N LEU A 35 -3.11 3.84 15.31
CA LEU A 35 -3.06 2.50 14.73
C LEU A 35 -3.55 1.42 15.71
N GLY A 36 -3.23 1.54 17.00
CA GLY A 36 -3.70 0.60 18.02
C GLY A 36 -5.23 0.49 18.17
N ASN A 37 -5.98 1.46 17.62
CA ASN A 37 -7.45 1.41 17.60
C ASN A 37 -8.02 0.56 16.44
N ILE A 38 -7.19 0.16 15.47
CA ILE A 38 -7.59 -0.67 14.34
C ILE A 38 -7.51 -2.14 14.78
N THR A 39 -8.64 -2.71 15.18
CA THR A 39 -8.69 -4.08 15.71
C THR A 39 -9.12 -5.13 14.70
N VAL A 40 -9.57 -4.71 13.50
CA VAL A 40 -9.97 -5.63 12.43
C VAL A 40 -8.75 -6.36 11.86
N PRO A 41 -8.90 -7.62 11.41
CA PRO A 41 -7.85 -8.28 10.65
C PRO A 41 -7.38 -7.42 9.47
N THR A 42 -6.08 -7.26 9.31
CA THR A 42 -5.47 -6.37 8.31
C THR A 42 -4.37 -7.08 7.55
N LEU A 43 -4.30 -6.85 6.23
CA LEU A 43 -3.17 -7.24 5.39
C LEU A 43 -2.43 -5.98 4.92
N ALA A 44 -1.16 -5.86 5.29
CA ALA A 44 -0.24 -4.90 4.71
C ALA A 44 0.49 -5.60 3.55
N ILE A 45 0.32 -5.12 2.31
CA ILE A 45 0.92 -5.70 1.11
C ILE A 45 1.68 -4.65 0.32
N CYS A 46 2.94 -4.93 -0.03
CA CYS A 46 3.79 -4.01 -0.77
C CYS A 46 4.76 -4.75 -1.70
N GLY A 47 5.31 -4.06 -2.69
CA GLY A 47 6.39 -4.60 -3.51
C GLY A 47 7.75 -4.47 -2.82
N GLN A 48 8.62 -5.46 -3.04
CA GLN A 48 9.96 -5.51 -2.47
C GLN A 48 10.84 -4.32 -2.88
N GLU A 49 10.63 -3.76 -4.08
CA GLU A 49 11.44 -2.70 -4.69
C GLU A 49 10.78 -1.31 -4.55
N ASP A 50 9.64 -1.21 -3.86
CA ASP A 50 8.90 0.04 -3.69
C ASP A 50 9.77 1.15 -3.06
N GLN A 51 10.00 2.22 -3.81
CA GLN A 51 10.73 3.41 -3.35
C GLN A 51 9.82 4.53 -2.84
N LEU A 52 8.53 4.49 -3.18
CA LEU A 52 7.56 5.50 -2.77
C LEU A 52 7.02 5.19 -1.36
N THR A 53 6.67 3.92 -1.11
CA THR A 53 6.29 3.41 0.22
C THR A 53 7.09 2.16 0.60
N PRO A 54 8.37 2.32 0.98
CA PRO A 54 9.26 1.18 1.19
C PRO A 54 8.76 0.19 2.24
N VAL A 55 9.21 -1.07 2.13
CA VAL A 55 8.82 -2.21 2.99
C VAL A 55 8.80 -1.86 4.49
N ARG A 56 9.75 -1.07 4.98
CA ARG A 56 9.83 -0.63 6.38
C ARG A 56 8.54 0.01 6.92
N TYR A 57 7.76 0.69 6.08
CA TYR A 57 6.48 1.29 6.51
C TYR A 57 5.40 0.23 6.72
N HIS A 58 5.43 -0.85 5.95
CA HIS A 58 4.53 -1.98 6.10
C HIS A 58 4.94 -2.88 7.27
N GLU A 59 6.25 -3.03 7.53
CA GLU A 59 6.77 -3.63 8.76
C GLU A 59 6.32 -2.85 9.99
N PHE A 60 6.35 -1.51 9.93
CA PHE A 60 5.80 -0.68 11.00
C PHE A 60 4.32 -0.97 11.26
N PHE A 61 3.50 -1.13 10.21
CA PHE A 61 2.09 -1.52 10.39
C PHE A 61 1.95 -2.89 11.03
N ARG A 62 2.70 -3.91 10.58
CA ARG A 62 2.72 -5.24 11.19
C ARG A 62 3.02 -5.17 12.69
N ASP A 63 3.97 -4.32 13.09
CA ASP A 63 4.45 -4.24 14.47
C ASP A 63 3.52 -3.41 15.39
N HIS A 64 2.69 -2.53 14.83
CA HIS A 64 1.85 -1.59 15.61
C HIS A 64 0.34 -1.84 15.50
N LEU A 65 -0.10 -2.63 14.52
CA LEU A 65 -1.49 -3.08 14.41
C LEU A 65 -1.67 -4.42 15.14
N PRO A 66 -2.69 -4.56 16.01
CA PRO A 66 -2.91 -5.79 16.79
C PRO A 66 -3.06 -7.07 15.95
N ASN A 67 -3.66 -6.98 14.76
CA ASN A 67 -4.03 -8.12 13.92
C ASN A 67 -3.59 -7.90 12.46
N CYS A 68 -2.30 -7.64 12.22
CA CYS A 68 -1.77 -7.36 10.89
C CYS A 68 -0.83 -8.45 10.37
N GLN A 69 -1.10 -8.91 9.15
CA GLN A 69 -0.22 -9.74 8.36
C GLN A 69 0.55 -8.87 7.36
N LEU A 70 1.79 -9.21 7.08
CA LEU A 70 2.64 -8.53 6.09
C LEU A 70 2.93 -9.47 4.92
N GLU A 71 2.64 -9.02 3.71
CA GLU A 71 3.07 -9.65 2.46
C GLU A 71 4.03 -8.70 1.72
N VAL A 72 5.19 -9.21 1.34
CA VAL A 72 6.16 -8.50 0.50
C VAL A 72 6.27 -9.24 -0.83
N VAL A 73 5.81 -8.60 -1.90
CA VAL A 73 5.75 -9.19 -3.24
C VAL A 73 7.12 -9.04 -3.92
N PRO A 74 7.82 -10.14 -4.26
CA PRO A 74 9.13 -10.08 -4.91
C PRO A 74 9.01 -9.53 -6.34
N ASP A 75 10.11 -9.00 -6.86
CA ASP A 75 10.22 -8.47 -8.23
C ASP A 75 9.10 -7.46 -8.56
N SER A 76 8.77 -6.59 -7.60
CA SER A 76 7.68 -5.62 -7.71
C SER A 76 8.01 -4.29 -7.01
N GLY A 77 7.70 -3.19 -7.68
CA GLY A 77 7.76 -1.82 -7.16
C GLY A 77 6.46 -1.39 -6.46
N HIS A 78 6.03 -0.17 -6.75
CA HIS A 78 4.95 0.47 -6.01
C HIS A 78 3.55 -0.10 -6.30
N TRP A 79 3.35 -0.77 -7.44
CA TRP A 79 2.03 -1.28 -7.84
C TRP A 79 2.03 -2.80 -7.96
N PRO A 80 2.11 -3.55 -6.85
CA PRO A 80 2.19 -5.00 -6.89
C PRO A 80 1.00 -5.67 -7.59
N TYR A 81 -0.19 -5.06 -7.54
CA TYR A 81 -1.36 -5.54 -8.27
C TYR A 81 -1.24 -5.43 -9.80
N ALA A 82 -0.41 -4.53 -10.31
CA ALA A 82 -0.19 -4.33 -11.75
C ALA A 82 1.08 -5.02 -12.24
N GLU A 83 2.11 -5.07 -11.40
CA GLU A 83 3.43 -5.60 -11.73
C GLU A 83 3.50 -7.13 -11.52
N GLN A 84 2.86 -7.64 -10.46
CA GLN A 84 2.86 -9.05 -10.08
C GLN A 84 1.43 -9.53 -9.70
N PRO A 85 0.46 -9.45 -10.63
CA PRO A 85 -0.95 -9.65 -10.34
C PRO A 85 -1.25 -11.02 -9.73
N GLU A 86 -0.59 -12.09 -10.17
CA GLU A 86 -0.85 -13.43 -9.63
C GLU A 86 -0.36 -13.59 -8.19
N LEU A 87 0.74 -12.92 -7.81
CA LEU A 87 1.24 -12.93 -6.43
C LEU A 87 0.34 -12.10 -5.53
N PHE A 88 -0.01 -10.89 -5.99
CA PHE A 88 -0.94 -10.01 -5.28
C PHE A 88 -2.30 -10.70 -5.04
N ASP A 89 -2.89 -11.28 -6.08
CA ASP A 89 -4.18 -11.97 -5.98
C ASP A 89 -4.13 -13.16 -5.03
N ARG A 90 -3.04 -13.93 -5.03
CA ARG A 90 -2.88 -15.05 -4.10
C ARG A 90 -2.80 -14.57 -2.65
N ALA A 91 -2.07 -13.49 -2.38
CA ALA A 91 -1.96 -12.93 -1.05
C ALA A 91 -3.31 -12.40 -0.55
N VAL A 92 -4.03 -11.65 -1.38
CA VAL A 92 -5.36 -11.12 -1.03
C VAL A 92 -6.36 -12.26 -0.79
N ARG A 93 -6.41 -13.26 -1.68
CA ARG A 93 -7.31 -14.41 -1.52
C ARG A 93 -6.97 -15.23 -0.28
N GLY A 94 -5.69 -15.54 -0.07
CA GLY A 94 -5.22 -16.27 1.11
C GLY A 94 -5.57 -15.55 2.42
N PHE A 95 -5.44 -14.22 2.43
CA PHE A 95 -5.88 -13.41 3.56
C PHE A 95 -7.39 -13.50 3.77
N LEU A 96 -8.20 -13.30 2.73
CA LEU A 96 -9.67 -13.37 2.82
C LEU A 96 -10.16 -14.75 3.28
N ASP A 97 -9.58 -15.83 2.76
CA ASP A 97 -9.92 -17.20 3.15
C ASP A 97 -9.49 -17.52 4.60
N SER A 98 -8.51 -16.80 5.14
CA SER A 98 -8.09 -16.92 6.54
C SER A 98 -9.01 -16.20 7.52
N LEU A 99 -9.89 -15.32 7.03
CA LEU A 99 -10.80 -14.57 7.89
C LEU A 99 -11.88 -15.49 8.45
N PRO A 100 -12.28 -15.29 9.72
CA PRO A 100 -13.43 -16.00 10.25
C PRO A 100 -14.67 -15.66 9.42
N ASN A 101 -15.43 -16.68 9.02
CA ASN A 101 -16.70 -16.48 8.33
C ASN A 101 -17.58 -15.53 9.16
N PRO A 102 -18.18 -14.48 8.55
CA PRO A 102 -19.13 -13.66 9.27
C PRO A 102 -20.26 -14.57 9.77
N CYS A 103 -20.48 -14.55 11.08
CA CYS A 103 -21.61 -15.24 11.72
C CYS A 103 -22.95 -14.82 11.13
#